data_AF-C8PKR8-F1
#
_entry.id   AF-C8PKR8-F1
#
_cell.length_a   1.000
_cell.length_b   1.000
_cell.length_c   1.000
_cell.angle_alpha   90.00
_cell.angle_beta   90.00
_cell.angle_gamma   90.00
#
_symmetry.space_group_name_H-M   'P 1'
#
loop_
_entity.id
_entity.type
_entity.pdbx_description
1 polymer ?
#
loop_
_entity_poly.entity_id
_entity_poly.type
_entity_poly.pdbx_seq_one_letter_code
_entity_poly.pdbx_strand_id
1 'polypeptide(L)'
;MLFMKFQDAVKFSLRFDIIVQNLSEGDMKNFIFLWLLLAGCAFGAAKEDAAASTTQQVASNLPQPNFEIFYDENASDAQIDAGLDALLEFAAQNRGRIDEDFGEFKDRIFTAFIFNPKVLRNSKFDFERIEKILKFKPNLNYGGDGGFFSPLKLAIFFGSKFSSEIAKLYHFDKADAMRLLELLVRNGADVKASGLLRDAAANDNFEAFKFLIANGARDTKDVVGSVAGSELIFLSDNNVSILGYKEALPLAARKFATGAKFKEFRDGRLCYLDEILKFQSFASIDKKEIKTLIKVAMVLDDEMTAKFLLTRGLCKQKELCEFLKAQAKTYDAVKISKILSRKEK
;
A
#
# COMPACT_ATOMS: atom_id res chain seq x y z
N MET A 1 6.36 -14.30 -17.79
CA MET A 1 7.45 -14.15 -16.79
C MET A 1 7.35 -12.85 -15.98
N LEU A 2 6.83 -11.73 -16.53
CA LEU A 2 6.74 -10.44 -15.81
C LEU A 2 5.59 -10.40 -14.78
N PHE A 3 4.45 -11.04 -15.09
CA PHE A 3 3.28 -11.09 -14.21
C PHE A 3 3.53 -11.92 -12.93
N MET A 4 4.23 -13.06 -13.06
CA MET A 4 4.73 -13.83 -11.91
C MET A 4 5.76 -13.02 -11.09
N LYS A 5 6.66 -12.27 -11.72
CA LYS A 5 7.61 -11.39 -11.01
C LYS A 5 6.91 -10.27 -10.24
N PHE A 6 5.79 -9.75 -10.75
CA PHE A 6 4.96 -8.76 -10.04
C PHE A 6 4.30 -9.38 -8.80
N GLN A 7 3.73 -10.57 -8.92
CA GLN A 7 3.17 -11.32 -7.79
C GLN A 7 4.24 -11.70 -6.74
N ASP A 8 5.44 -12.06 -7.20
CA ASP A 8 6.57 -12.41 -6.31
C ASP A 8 7.15 -11.18 -5.62
N ALA A 9 7.23 -10.03 -6.29
CA ALA A 9 7.73 -8.80 -5.70
C ALA A 9 6.72 -8.15 -4.73
N VAL A 10 5.42 -8.29 -5.00
CA VAL A 10 4.35 -7.94 -4.04
C VAL A 10 4.41 -8.85 -2.81
N LYS A 11 4.64 -10.16 -2.98
CA LYS A 11 4.92 -11.09 -1.88
C LYS A 11 6.21 -10.73 -1.13
N PHE A 12 7.24 -10.21 -1.81
CA PHE A 12 8.50 -9.81 -1.19
C PHE A 12 8.35 -8.52 -0.35
N SER A 13 7.59 -7.54 -0.84
CA SER A 13 7.30 -6.28 -0.13
C SER A 13 6.46 -6.52 1.14
N LEU A 14 5.50 -7.45 1.10
CA LEU A 14 4.66 -7.82 2.26
C LEU A 14 5.40 -8.65 3.33
N ARG A 15 6.52 -9.29 2.98
CA ARG A 15 7.27 -10.14 3.92
C ARG A 15 8.14 -9.36 4.91
N PHE A 16 8.37 -8.07 4.69
CA PHE A 16 9.11 -7.24 5.64
C PHE A 16 8.29 -6.83 6.87
N ASP A 17 6.96 -6.74 6.75
CA ASP A 17 6.08 -6.34 7.88
C ASP A 17 6.05 -7.39 9.01
N ILE A 18 6.38 -8.66 8.72
CA ILE A 18 6.47 -9.72 9.74
C ILE A 18 7.87 -9.79 10.40
N ILE A 19 8.91 -9.25 9.76
CA ILE A 19 10.29 -9.35 10.27
C ILE A 19 10.58 -8.32 11.37
N VAL A 20 9.80 -7.23 11.46
CA VAL A 20 10.14 -6.12 12.36
C VAL A 20 9.63 -6.31 13.79
N GLN A 21 8.76 -7.29 14.08
CA GLN A 21 8.17 -7.38 15.43
C GLN A 21 8.78 -8.35 16.43
N ASN A 22 9.60 -9.36 16.11
CA ASN A 22 10.27 -10.18 17.15
C ASN A 22 11.35 -11.10 16.56
N LEU A 23 12.65 -10.74 16.66
CA LEU A 23 13.72 -11.70 16.36
C LEU A 23 14.68 -11.80 17.55
N SER A 24 14.45 -12.85 18.35
CA SER A 24 15.54 -13.60 18.99
C SER A 24 15.86 -14.82 18.12
N GLU A 25 17.12 -15.27 18.08
CA GLU A 25 17.65 -16.26 17.13
C GLU A 25 16.92 -17.63 17.10
N GLY A 26 16.07 -17.94 18.07
CA GLY A 26 15.40 -19.24 18.21
C GLY A 26 14.25 -19.51 17.23
N ASP A 27 13.55 -18.50 16.73
CA ASP A 27 12.29 -18.67 15.97
C ASP A 27 12.49 -18.90 14.46
N MET A 28 13.72 -18.79 13.97
CA MET A 28 14.05 -18.91 12.54
C MET A 28 13.80 -20.31 11.97
N LYS A 29 13.90 -21.36 12.81
CA LYS A 29 13.66 -22.76 12.40
C LYS A 29 12.17 -23.09 12.23
N ASN A 30 11.29 -22.47 13.00
CA ASN A 30 9.84 -22.66 12.88
C ASN A 30 9.26 -21.96 11.65
N PHE A 31 9.86 -20.84 11.22
CA PHE A 31 9.44 -20.11 10.02
C PHE A 31 9.74 -20.87 8.72
N ILE A 32 10.84 -21.62 8.66
CA ILE A 32 11.19 -22.49 7.52
C ILE A 32 10.22 -23.68 7.43
N PHE A 33 9.78 -24.22 8.57
CA PHE A 33 8.77 -25.29 8.63
C PHE A 33 7.39 -24.82 8.15
N LEU A 34 6.98 -23.59 8.50
CA LEU A 34 5.72 -22.98 8.04
C LEU A 34 5.76 -22.64 6.53
N TRP A 35 6.93 -22.24 6.02
CA TRP A 35 7.18 -22.05 4.58
C TRP A 35 7.04 -23.35 3.78
N LEU A 36 7.53 -24.48 4.31
CA LEU A 36 7.40 -25.80 3.68
C LEU A 36 5.95 -26.32 3.72
N LEU A 37 5.20 -26.03 4.80
CA LEU A 37 3.77 -26.35 4.92
C LEU A 37 2.90 -25.54 3.94
N LEU A 38 3.18 -24.24 3.76
CA LEU A 38 2.45 -23.40 2.81
C LEU A 38 2.85 -23.65 1.34
N ALA A 39 4.11 -24.05 1.08
CA ALA A 39 4.52 -24.52 -0.24
C ALA A 39 3.90 -25.89 -0.59
N GLY A 40 3.64 -26.75 0.40
CA GLY A 40 2.91 -28.01 0.23
C GLY A 40 1.41 -27.84 -0.04
N CYS A 41 0.76 -26.83 0.55
CA CYS A 41 -0.66 -26.56 0.29
C CYS A 41 -0.94 -25.92 -1.09
N ALA A 42 0.09 -25.43 -1.80
CA ALA A 42 -0.03 -24.94 -3.18
C ALA A 42 0.12 -26.04 -4.24
N PHE A 43 0.46 -27.28 -3.85
CA PHE A 43 0.52 -28.45 -4.72
C PHE A 43 -0.17 -29.64 -4.05
N GLY A 44 -1.48 -29.52 -3.86
CA GLY A 44 -2.35 -30.61 -3.45
C GLY A 44 -3.59 -30.61 -4.33
N ALA A 45 -3.56 -31.35 -5.42
CA ALA A 45 -4.73 -31.61 -6.24
C ALA A 45 -5.82 -32.26 -5.37
N ALA A 46 -7.00 -31.65 -5.32
CA ALA A 46 -8.24 -32.33 -5.01
C ALA A 46 -9.25 -31.96 -6.10
N LYS A 47 -9.33 -32.86 -7.08
CA LYS A 47 -10.41 -32.99 -8.04
C LYS A 47 -11.57 -33.63 -7.29
N GLU A 48 -12.71 -32.96 -7.18
CA GLU A 48 -14.05 -33.46 -6.80
C GLU A 48 -14.96 -32.21 -6.66
N ASP A 49 -16.23 -32.17 -7.03
CA ASP A 49 -17.07 -33.02 -7.83
C ASP A 49 -18.25 -32.16 -8.31
N ALA A 50 -18.76 -32.44 -9.50
CA ALA A 50 -19.92 -31.77 -10.04
C ALA A 50 -21.19 -32.27 -9.34
N ALA A 51 -21.77 -31.49 -8.42
CA ALA A 51 -23.21 -31.52 -8.14
C ALA A 51 -23.68 -30.40 -7.18
N ALA A 52 -24.83 -29.83 -7.55
CA ALA A 52 -25.83 -29.18 -6.70
C ALA A 52 -25.61 -27.72 -6.24
N SER A 53 -26.09 -26.80 -7.06
CA SER A 53 -26.93 -25.69 -6.59
C SER A 53 -27.92 -25.31 -7.70
N THR A 54 -29.05 -26.01 -7.74
CA THR A 54 -30.17 -25.71 -8.63
C THR A 54 -31.01 -24.61 -7.99
N THR A 55 -30.75 -23.37 -8.39
CA THR A 55 -31.77 -22.31 -8.31
C THR A 55 -31.99 -21.83 -9.74
N GLN A 56 -33.22 -21.91 -10.25
CA GLN A 56 -33.58 -21.63 -11.64
C GLN A 56 -33.08 -20.25 -12.09
N GLN A 57 -31.93 -20.24 -12.76
CA GLN A 57 -31.41 -19.12 -13.52
C GLN A 57 -31.94 -19.27 -14.94
N VAL A 58 -32.63 -18.24 -15.44
CA VAL A 58 -32.91 -18.10 -16.87
C VAL A 58 -31.55 -18.10 -17.57
N ALA A 59 -31.23 -19.19 -18.27
CA ALA A 59 -29.93 -19.39 -18.89
C ALA A 59 -29.62 -18.23 -19.84
N SER A 60 -28.52 -17.53 -19.62
CA SER A 60 -28.03 -16.53 -20.56
C SER A 60 -27.57 -17.25 -21.83
N ASN A 61 -28.04 -16.82 -23.00
CA ASN A 61 -27.68 -17.40 -24.28
C ASN A 61 -26.26 -17.04 -24.78
N LEU A 62 -25.45 -16.36 -23.97
CA LEU A 62 -24.05 -16.05 -24.30
C LEU A 62 -23.09 -17.00 -23.56
N PRO A 63 -22.01 -17.45 -24.23
CA PRO A 63 -20.91 -18.14 -23.56
C PRO A 63 -20.30 -17.23 -22.49
N GLN A 64 -19.76 -17.83 -21.42
CA GLN A 64 -19.03 -17.09 -20.39
C GLN A 64 -17.89 -16.29 -21.03
N PRO A 65 -17.64 -15.04 -20.61
CA PRO A 65 -16.56 -14.25 -21.16
C PRO A 65 -15.21 -14.91 -20.90
N ASN A 66 -14.37 -14.99 -21.93
CA ASN A 66 -13.01 -15.51 -21.79
C ASN A 66 -12.14 -14.50 -21.03
N PHE A 67 -11.84 -14.80 -19.77
CA PHE A 67 -11.01 -13.94 -18.92
C PHE A 67 -9.51 -14.19 -19.07
N GLU A 68 -9.09 -15.34 -19.60
CA GLU A 68 -7.67 -15.73 -19.69
C GLU A 68 -6.85 -14.71 -20.50
N ILE A 69 -7.46 -14.11 -21.52
CA ILE A 69 -6.82 -13.08 -22.35
C ILE A 69 -6.33 -11.86 -21.55
N PHE A 70 -6.96 -11.53 -20.42
CA PHE A 70 -6.56 -10.40 -19.57
C PHE A 70 -5.38 -10.73 -18.64
N TYR A 71 -4.86 -11.95 -18.70
CA TYR A 71 -3.64 -12.37 -17.99
C TYR A 71 -2.56 -12.89 -18.93
N ASP A 72 -2.89 -13.19 -20.19
CA ASP A 72 -1.92 -13.59 -21.20
C ASP A 72 -1.01 -12.43 -21.60
N GLU A 73 0.26 -12.50 -21.19
CA GLU A 73 1.27 -11.50 -21.51
C GLU A 73 1.52 -11.34 -23.02
N ASN A 74 1.16 -12.35 -23.83
CA ASN A 74 1.32 -12.36 -25.28
C ASN A 74 0.06 -11.90 -26.02
N ALA A 75 -1.06 -11.64 -25.31
CA ALA A 75 -2.26 -11.12 -25.95
C ALA A 75 -1.97 -9.77 -26.62
N SER A 76 -2.30 -9.70 -27.91
CA SER A 76 -2.20 -8.47 -28.70
C SER A 76 -3.20 -7.42 -28.21
N ASP A 77 -2.90 -6.15 -28.46
CA ASP A 77 -3.80 -5.05 -28.08
C ASP A 77 -5.20 -5.21 -28.68
N ALA A 78 -5.30 -5.73 -29.91
CA ALA A 78 -6.58 -6.01 -30.57
C ALA A 78 -7.38 -7.15 -29.91
N GLN A 79 -6.70 -8.20 -29.41
CA GLN A 79 -7.35 -9.27 -28.65
C GLN A 79 -7.87 -8.75 -27.30
N ILE A 80 -7.08 -7.90 -26.62
CA ILE A 80 -7.53 -7.24 -25.38
C ILE A 80 -8.72 -6.32 -25.64
N ASP A 81 -8.67 -5.51 -26.69
CA ASP A 81 -9.78 -4.62 -27.07
C ASP A 81 -11.06 -5.39 -27.37
N ALA A 82 -10.98 -6.44 -28.20
CA ALA A 82 -12.11 -7.32 -28.48
C ALA A 82 -12.66 -8.00 -27.22
N GLY A 83 -11.77 -8.38 -26.29
CA GLY A 83 -12.15 -8.91 -24.98
C GLY A 83 -12.93 -7.91 -24.13
N LEU A 84 -12.45 -6.67 -24.03
CA LEU A 84 -13.12 -5.61 -23.26
C LEU A 84 -14.50 -5.27 -23.87
N ASP A 85 -14.58 -5.24 -25.19
CA ASP A 85 -15.85 -5.00 -25.89
C ASP A 85 -16.83 -6.16 -25.66
N ALA A 86 -16.36 -7.41 -25.67
CA ALA A 86 -17.17 -8.57 -25.29
C ALA A 86 -17.65 -8.53 -23.83
N LEU A 87 -16.83 -8.02 -22.89
CA LEU A 87 -17.26 -7.80 -21.50
C LEU A 87 -18.35 -6.72 -21.39
N LEU A 88 -18.27 -5.65 -22.19
CA LEU A 88 -19.32 -4.63 -22.25
C LEU A 88 -20.64 -5.19 -22.82
N GLU A 89 -20.57 -6.00 -23.88
CA GLU A 89 -21.74 -6.68 -24.44
C GLU A 89 -22.35 -7.66 -23.44
N PHE A 90 -21.51 -8.45 -22.74
CA PHE A 90 -21.95 -9.34 -21.69
C PHE A 90 -22.67 -8.58 -20.57
N ALA A 91 -22.08 -7.49 -20.06
CA ALA A 91 -22.69 -6.66 -19.02
C ALA A 91 -24.03 -6.05 -19.47
N ALA A 92 -24.15 -5.66 -20.74
CA ALA A 92 -25.38 -5.13 -21.31
C ALA A 92 -26.52 -6.16 -21.31
N GLN A 93 -26.21 -7.42 -21.63
CA GLN A 93 -27.18 -8.52 -21.70
C GLN A 93 -27.44 -9.19 -20.33
N ASN A 94 -26.48 -9.11 -19.40
CA ASN A 94 -26.47 -9.85 -18.14
C ASN A 94 -26.22 -8.94 -16.93
N ARG A 95 -26.98 -7.85 -16.80
CA ARG A 95 -26.78 -6.85 -15.74
C ARG A 95 -26.71 -7.43 -14.32
N GLY A 96 -27.46 -8.50 -14.03
CA GLY A 96 -27.44 -9.15 -12.71
C GLY A 96 -26.19 -9.99 -12.42
N ARG A 97 -25.30 -10.16 -13.40
CA ARG A 97 -24.11 -11.04 -13.34
C ARG A 97 -22.79 -10.27 -13.38
N ILE A 98 -22.82 -8.94 -13.40
CA ILE A 98 -21.61 -8.11 -13.56
C ILE A 98 -20.64 -8.22 -12.38
N ASP A 99 -21.15 -8.61 -11.21
CA ASP A 99 -20.40 -8.76 -9.96
C ASP A 99 -20.10 -10.23 -9.62
N GLU A 100 -20.41 -11.16 -10.52
CA GLU A 100 -19.96 -12.54 -10.37
C GLU A 100 -18.43 -12.59 -10.43
N ASP A 101 -17.86 -13.59 -9.76
CA ASP A 101 -16.43 -13.86 -9.80
C ASP A 101 -16.12 -14.67 -11.06
N PHE A 102 -15.16 -14.21 -11.86
CA PHE A 102 -14.72 -14.84 -13.10
C PHE A 102 -13.24 -15.25 -13.03
N GLY A 103 -12.88 -16.28 -13.80
CA GLY A 103 -11.49 -16.74 -13.91
C GLY A 103 -10.90 -17.40 -12.66
N GLU A 104 -9.62 -17.73 -12.73
CA GLU A 104 -8.88 -18.47 -11.68
C GLU A 104 -8.76 -17.68 -10.36
N PHE A 105 -8.70 -16.35 -10.45
CA PHE A 105 -8.45 -15.47 -9.31
C PHE A 105 -9.71 -14.86 -8.69
N LYS A 106 -10.91 -15.31 -9.11
CA LYS A 106 -12.19 -14.72 -8.70
C LYS A 106 -12.25 -13.22 -8.98
N ASP A 107 -11.74 -12.82 -10.14
CA ASP A 107 -11.73 -11.43 -10.55
C ASP A 107 -13.10 -11.00 -11.06
N ARG A 108 -13.44 -9.74 -10.83
CA ARG A 108 -14.68 -9.16 -11.35
C ARG A 108 -14.43 -8.46 -12.68
N ILE A 109 -15.48 -8.37 -13.49
CA ILE A 109 -15.47 -7.74 -14.83
C ILE A 109 -14.76 -6.39 -14.82
N PHE A 110 -15.00 -5.56 -13.81
CA PHE A 110 -14.41 -4.24 -13.73
C PHE A 110 -12.87 -4.25 -13.69
N THR A 111 -12.23 -5.25 -13.05
CA THR A 111 -10.77 -5.32 -12.93
C THR A 111 -10.09 -5.31 -14.30
N ALA A 112 -10.65 -6.05 -15.27
CA ALA A 112 -10.08 -6.15 -16.62
C ALA A 112 -9.96 -4.78 -17.33
N PHE A 113 -10.82 -3.81 -17.00
CA PHE A 113 -10.80 -2.48 -17.62
C PHE A 113 -9.67 -1.59 -17.12
N ILE A 114 -9.13 -1.86 -15.92
CA ILE A 114 -8.08 -1.04 -15.30
C ILE A 114 -6.77 -1.81 -15.08
N PHE A 115 -6.80 -3.13 -15.21
CA PHE A 115 -5.65 -4.00 -15.00
C PHE A 115 -5.67 -5.14 -16.02
N ASN A 116 -4.88 -4.99 -17.08
CA ASN A 116 -4.65 -5.99 -18.13
C ASN A 116 -3.27 -5.74 -18.79
N PRO A 117 -2.73 -6.69 -19.58
CA PRO A 117 -1.43 -6.56 -20.23
C PRO A 117 -1.26 -5.30 -21.07
N LYS A 118 -2.30 -4.88 -21.82
CA LYS A 118 -2.25 -3.66 -22.64
C LYS A 118 -2.11 -2.41 -21.76
N VAL A 119 -2.93 -2.29 -20.71
CA VAL A 119 -2.87 -1.16 -19.77
C VAL A 119 -1.51 -1.08 -19.09
N LEU A 120 -0.96 -2.22 -18.67
CA LEU A 120 0.36 -2.30 -18.04
C LEU A 120 1.49 -1.93 -19.02
N ARG A 121 1.53 -2.56 -20.20
CA ARG A 121 2.56 -2.28 -21.24
C ARG A 121 2.56 -0.82 -21.68
N ASN A 122 1.37 -0.25 -21.90
CA ASN A 122 1.23 1.08 -22.44
C ASN A 122 1.16 2.16 -21.35
N SER A 123 0.98 1.76 -20.08
CA SER A 123 0.77 2.64 -18.93
C SER A 123 -0.33 3.69 -19.17
N LYS A 124 -1.42 3.27 -19.83
CA LYS A 124 -2.53 4.13 -20.23
C LYS A 124 -3.86 3.47 -19.94
N PHE A 125 -4.79 4.25 -19.40
CA PHE A 125 -6.17 3.83 -19.18
C PHE A 125 -7.04 4.17 -20.38
N ASP A 126 -7.95 3.27 -20.71
CA ASP A 126 -9.04 3.53 -21.65
C ASP A 126 -10.23 4.11 -20.88
N PHE A 127 -10.20 5.42 -20.63
CA PHE A 127 -11.28 6.08 -19.89
C PHE A 127 -12.64 5.98 -20.60
N GLU A 128 -12.67 5.86 -21.93
CA GLU A 128 -13.93 5.70 -22.64
C GLU A 128 -14.60 4.37 -22.26
N ARG A 129 -13.84 3.27 -22.28
CA ARG A 129 -14.37 1.95 -21.87
C ARG A 129 -14.62 1.86 -20.37
N ILE A 130 -13.77 2.46 -19.54
CA ILE A 130 -13.99 2.52 -18.08
C ILE A 130 -15.31 3.25 -17.77
N GLU A 131 -15.56 4.40 -18.38
CA GLU A 131 -16.81 5.14 -18.20
C GLU A 131 -18.03 4.36 -18.73
N LYS A 132 -17.87 3.57 -19.79
CA LYS A 132 -18.94 2.67 -20.28
C LYS A 132 -19.29 1.57 -19.27
N ILE A 133 -18.30 0.86 -18.72
CA ILE A 133 -18.57 -0.23 -17.76
C ILE A 133 -19.16 0.31 -16.45
N LEU A 134 -18.73 1.50 -16.00
CA LEU A 134 -19.24 2.12 -14.77
C LEU A 134 -20.74 2.47 -14.85
N LYS A 135 -21.31 2.69 -16.03
CA LYS A 135 -22.76 2.92 -16.21
C LYS A 135 -23.60 1.72 -15.78
N PHE A 136 -23.03 0.52 -15.76
CA PHE A 136 -23.70 -0.68 -15.26
C PHE A 136 -23.67 -0.79 -13.73
N LYS A 137 -22.99 0.14 -13.03
CA LYS A 137 -22.83 0.18 -11.57
C LYS A 137 -22.25 -1.12 -10.99
N PRO A 138 -21.08 -1.58 -11.49
CA PRO A 138 -20.41 -2.72 -10.87
C PRO A 138 -20.08 -2.39 -9.41
N ASN A 139 -20.13 -3.39 -8.53
CA ASN A 139 -19.61 -3.26 -7.19
C ASN A 139 -18.09 -3.09 -7.26
N LEU A 140 -17.60 -1.93 -6.80
CA LEU A 140 -16.17 -1.57 -6.79
C LEU A 140 -15.46 -1.94 -5.47
N ASN A 141 -16.18 -2.51 -4.51
CA ASN A 141 -15.73 -2.73 -3.13
C ASN A 141 -15.39 -4.20 -2.86
N TYR A 142 -14.59 -4.79 -3.75
CA TYR A 142 -14.11 -6.17 -3.65
C TYR A 142 -12.60 -6.23 -3.45
N GLY A 143 -12.07 -7.44 -3.25
CA GLY A 143 -10.67 -7.67 -2.91
C GLY A 143 -10.40 -7.84 -1.41
N GLY A 144 -11.36 -7.55 -0.51
CA GLY A 144 -11.30 -7.88 0.93
C GLY A 144 -10.13 -7.30 1.73
N ASP A 145 -9.99 -7.74 2.99
CA ASP A 145 -8.96 -7.35 3.98
C ASP A 145 -7.57 -7.93 3.65
N GLY A 146 -7.10 -7.80 2.41
CA GLY A 146 -5.78 -8.26 1.99
C GLY A 146 -5.54 -8.39 0.49
N GLY A 147 -6.58 -8.33 -0.35
CA GLY A 147 -6.40 -8.42 -1.79
C GLY A 147 -5.85 -7.13 -2.38
N PHE A 148 -4.70 -7.25 -3.04
CA PHE A 148 -4.05 -6.18 -3.81
C PHE A 148 -4.91 -5.65 -4.97
N PHE A 149 -6.00 -6.34 -5.32
CA PHE A 149 -6.77 -6.14 -6.54
C PHE A 149 -8.10 -5.39 -6.34
N SER A 150 -8.30 -4.70 -5.21
CA SER A 150 -9.44 -3.78 -5.15
C SER A 150 -9.22 -2.63 -6.15
N PRO A 151 -10.28 -2.14 -6.82
CA PRO A 151 -10.17 -1.02 -7.75
C PRO A 151 -9.45 0.22 -7.18
N LEU A 152 -9.75 0.60 -5.94
CA LEU A 152 -9.09 1.75 -5.29
C LEU A 152 -7.62 1.48 -5.01
N LYS A 153 -7.26 0.28 -4.53
CA LYS A 153 -5.85 -0.06 -4.27
C LYS A 153 -5.02 -0.07 -5.55
N LEU A 154 -5.59 -0.56 -6.64
CA LEU A 154 -4.96 -0.49 -7.97
C LEU A 154 -4.78 0.96 -8.43
N ALA A 155 -5.81 1.81 -8.32
CA ALA A 155 -5.69 3.22 -8.68
C ALA A 155 -4.62 3.97 -7.86
N ILE A 156 -4.54 3.71 -6.55
CA ILE A 156 -3.47 4.24 -5.68
C ILE A 156 -2.10 3.76 -6.16
N PHE A 157 -1.97 2.46 -6.43
CA PHE A 157 -0.74 1.85 -6.92
C PHE A 157 -0.29 2.44 -8.25
N PHE A 158 -1.19 2.69 -9.20
CA PHE A 158 -0.79 3.27 -10.48
C PHE A 158 -0.28 4.72 -10.35
N GLY A 159 -0.73 5.47 -9.35
CA GLY A 159 -0.24 6.83 -9.09
C GLY A 159 1.05 6.91 -8.27
N SER A 160 1.66 5.78 -7.94
CA SER A 160 2.83 5.72 -7.06
C SER A 160 4.03 6.49 -7.62
N LYS A 161 4.76 7.18 -6.75
CA LYS A 161 6.10 7.69 -7.07
C LYS A 161 7.10 6.58 -6.83
N PHE A 162 7.05 5.54 -7.66
CA PHE A 162 7.90 4.38 -7.49
C PHE A 162 9.39 4.78 -7.61
N SER A 163 10.22 4.36 -6.65
CA SER A 163 11.69 4.41 -6.72
C SER A 163 12.33 3.05 -7.02
N SER A 164 11.53 1.96 -7.04
CA SER A 164 11.99 0.57 -7.21
C SER A 164 12.09 0.14 -8.68
N GLU A 165 12.65 -1.03 -8.99
CA GLU A 165 12.73 -1.51 -10.38
C GLU A 165 11.37 -1.74 -11.04
N ILE A 166 10.32 -1.99 -10.25
CA ILE A 166 8.94 -2.11 -10.73
C ILE A 166 8.41 -0.76 -11.24
N ALA A 167 8.90 0.35 -10.67
CA ALA A 167 8.68 1.72 -11.19
C ALA A 167 9.00 1.85 -12.68
N LYS A 168 10.10 1.20 -13.07
CA LYS A 168 10.69 1.32 -14.40
C LYS A 168 9.92 0.51 -15.43
N LEU A 169 9.05 -0.41 -14.97
CA LEU A 169 8.23 -1.24 -15.84
C LEU A 169 6.91 -0.55 -16.21
N TYR A 170 6.38 0.31 -15.32
CA TYR A 170 5.07 0.94 -15.50
C TYR A 170 5.13 2.44 -15.16
N HIS A 171 4.87 3.30 -16.15
CA HIS A 171 4.95 4.75 -16.04
C HIS A 171 3.59 5.39 -16.34
N PHE A 172 2.65 5.21 -15.42
CA PHE A 172 1.34 5.85 -15.53
C PHE A 172 1.47 7.36 -15.31
N ASP A 173 0.72 8.13 -16.10
CA ASP A 173 0.57 9.54 -15.84
C ASP A 173 -0.16 9.76 -14.50
N LYS A 174 0.39 10.65 -13.67
CA LYS A 174 -0.15 10.90 -12.32
C LYS A 174 -1.53 11.53 -12.36
N ALA A 175 -1.80 12.39 -13.35
CA ALA A 175 -3.12 13.00 -13.49
C ALA A 175 -4.15 11.95 -13.93
N ASP A 176 -3.78 11.02 -14.81
CA ASP A 176 -4.64 9.91 -15.20
C ASP A 176 -4.90 8.94 -14.02
N ALA A 177 -3.87 8.58 -13.24
CA ALA A 177 -4.08 7.74 -12.05
C ALA A 177 -5.00 8.42 -11.01
N MET A 178 -4.83 9.73 -10.79
CA MET A 178 -5.74 10.51 -9.95
C MET A 178 -7.15 10.60 -10.55
N ARG A 179 -7.29 10.79 -11.87
CA ARG A 179 -8.58 10.78 -12.57
C ARG A 179 -9.30 9.45 -12.37
N LEU A 180 -8.59 8.32 -12.47
CA LEU A 180 -9.15 7.00 -12.20
C LEU A 180 -9.63 6.89 -10.74
N LEU A 181 -8.79 7.28 -9.77
CA LEU A 181 -9.15 7.25 -8.35
C LEU A 181 -10.44 8.06 -8.07
N GLU A 182 -10.51 9.28 -8.58
CA GLU A 182 -11.69 10.14 -8.44
C GLU A 182 -12.93 9.54 -9.11
N LEU A 183 -12.77 8.96 -10.30
CA LEU A 183 -13.86 8.33 -11.03
C LEU A 183 -14.44 7.13 -10.26
N LEU A 184 -13.59 6.30 -9.67
CA LEU A 184 -14.01 5.17 -8.84
C LEU A 184 -14.81 5.63 -7.61
N VAL A 185 -14.31 6.63 -6.88
CA VAL A 185 -15.00 7.17 -5.70
C VAL A 185 -16.36 7.77 -6.06
N ARG A 186 -16.44 8.54 -7.16
CA ARG A 186 -17.71 9.09 -7.65
C ARG A 186 -18.72 8.00 -8.05
N ASN A 187 -18.26 6.80 -8.37
CA ASN A 187 -19.10 5.66 -8.74
C ASN A 187 -19.31 4.65 -7.60
N GLY A 188 -19.04 5.03 -6.35
CA GLY A 188 -19.43 4.25 -5.16
C GLY A 188 -18.33 3.36 -4.58
N ALA A 189 -17.08 3.55 -4.98
CA ALA A 189 -15.96 2.92 -4.30
C ALA A 189 -15.77 3.49 -2.89
N ASP A 190 -15.61 2.63 -1.89
CA ASP A 190 -15.59 2.97 -0.47
C ASP A 190 -14.19 3.44 -0.03
N VAL A 191 -14.07 4.75 0.14
CA VAL A 191 -12.87 5.41 0.66
C VAL A 191 -12.55 5.07 2.12
N LYS A 192 -13.48 4.43 2.84
CA LYS A 192 -13.27 3.99 4.23
C LYS A 192 -12.76 2.55 4.32
N ALA A 193 -12.55 1.88 3.17
CA ALA A 193 -11.96 0.56 3.14
C ALA A 193 -10.59 0.55 3.83
N SER A 194 -10.30 -0.56 4.52
CA SER A 194 -9.11 -0.72 5.33
C SER A 194 -7.82 -0.65 4.49
N GLY A 195 -6.78 -0.04 5.06
CA GLY A 195 -5.45 0.01 4.48
C GLY A 195 -5.24 0.95 3.28
N LEU A 196 -6.25 1.69 2.80
CA LEU A 196 -6.06 2.62 1.67
C LEU A 196 -5.04 3.72 1.97
N LEU A 197 -5.05 4.29 3.18
CA LEU A 197 -4.08 5.30 3.60
C LEU A 197 -2.67 4.72 3.71
N ARG A 198 -2.55 3.49 4.24
CA ARG A 198 -1.28 2.76 4.29
C ARG A 198 -0.73 2.54 2.89
N ASP A 199 -1.56 2.06 1.97
CA ASP A 199 -1.13 1.76 0.61
C ASP A 199 -0.68 3.05 -0.10
N ALA A 200 -1.38 4.18 0.08
CA ALA A 200 -0.95 5.47 -0.48
C ALA A 200 0.34 6.01 0.14
N ALA A 201 0.59 5.77 1.43
CA ALA A 201 1.84 6.13 2.10
C ALA A 201 3.02 5.27 1.64
N ALA A 202 2.84 3.95 1.60
CA ALA A 202 3.85 2.99 1.17
C ALA A 202 4.28 3.19 -0.29
N ASN A 203 3.35 3.64 -1.13
CA ASN A 203 3.57 3.89 -2.55
C ASN A 203 4.04 5.32 -2.88
N ASP A 204 4.33 6.14 -1.86
CA ASP A 204 4.69 7.54 -2.05
C ASP A 204 3.69 8.33 -2.95
N ASN A 205 2.40 8.07 -2.75
CA ASN A 205 1.31 8.74 -3.47
C ASN A 205 0.57 9.73 -2.58
N PHE A 206 1.22 10.87 -2.29
CA PHE A 206 0.69 11.87 -1.35
C PHE A 206 -0.59 12.56 -1.85
N GLU A 207 -0.76 12.72 -3.17
CA GLU A 207 -1.98 13.29 -3.74
C GLU A 207 -3.20 12.39 -3.51
N ALA A 208 -3.07 11.08 -3.76
CA ALA A 208 -4.12 10.12 -3.42
C ALA A 208 -4.39 10.09 -1.92
N PHE A 209 -3.34 10.16 -1.08
CA PHE A 209 -3.48 10.19 0.37
C PHE A 209 -4.32 11.39 0.86
N LYS A 210 -4.00 12.60 0.39
CA LYS A 210 -4.80 13.80 0.68
C LYS A 210 -6.24 13.66 0.22
N PHE A 211 -6.45 13.17 -1.00
CA PHE A 211 -7.77 12.96 -1.55
C PHE A 211 -8.60 11.99 -0.68
N LEU A 212 -8.03 10.86 -0.28
CA LEU A 212 -8.70 9.87 0.58
C LEU A 212 -9.07 10.47 1.95
N ILE A 213 -8.16 11.19 2.59
CA ILE A 213 -8.44 11.87 3.87
C ILE A 213 -9.54 12.92 3.72
N ALA A 214 -9.48 13.75 2.68
CA ALA A 214 -10.51 14.75 2.40
C ALA A 214 -11.89 14.12 2.20
N ASN A 215 -11.95 12.91 1.65
CA ASN A 215 -13.19 12.15 1.43
C ASN A 215 -13.58 11.24 2.62
N GLY A 216 -12.89 11.32 3.74
CA GLY A 216 -13.32 10.68 4.99
C GLY A 216 -12.60 9.37 5.36
N ALA A 217 -11.52 9.00 4.67
CA ALA A 217 -10.65 7.90 5.11
C ALA A 217 -10.00 8.24 6.45
N ARG A 218 -10.08 7.33 7.44
CA ARG A 218 -9.54 7.55 8.79
C ARG A 218 -8.72 6.38 9.34
N ASP A 219 -8.69 5.24 8.67
CA ASP A 219 -7.86 4.09 9.08
C ASP A 219 -6.37 4.42 8.88
N THR A 220 -5.68 4.74 9.97
CA THR A 220 -4.26 5.10 9.97
C THR A 220 -3.34 3.93 10.27
N LYS A 221 -3.89 2.70 10.34
CA LYS A 221 -3.10 1.52 10.66
C LYS A 221 -1.93 1.37 9.70
N ASP A 222 -0.75 1.16 10.26
CA ASP A 222 0.54 0.97 9.59
C ASP A 222 1.04 2.18 8.76
N VAL A 223 0.36 3.34 8.79
CA VAL A 223 0.80 4.53 8.03
C VAL A 223 2.06 5.13 8.63
N VAL A 224 2.12 5.29 9.97
CA VAL A 224 3.31 5.85 10.64
C VAL A 224 4.44 4.82 10.66
N GLY A 225 4.09 3.54 10.73
CA GLY A 225 5.01 2.42 10.50
C GLY A 225 5.68 2.52 9.12
N SER A 226 4.90 2.77 8.06
CA SER A 226 5.40 2.97 6.69
C SER A 226 6.33 4.18 6.58
N VAL A 227 5.97 5.32 7.19
CA VAL A 227 6.83 6.51 7.27
C VAL A 227 8.18 6.17 7.90
N ALA A 228 8.20 5.58 9.08
CA ALA A 228 9.44 5.22 9.77
C ALA A 228 10.24 4.14 9.01
N GLY A 229 9.57 3.12 8.47
CA GLY A 229 10.20 2.06 7.69
C GLY A 229 10.87 2.57 6.42
N SER A 230 10.25 3.54 5.74
CA SER A 230 10.82 4.15 4.53
C SER A 230 12.11 4.94 4.83
N GLU A 231 12.22 5.60 6.00
CA GLU A 231 13.46 6.24 6.44
C GLU A 231 14.58 5.21 6.68
N LEU A 232 14.25 4.06 7.26
CA LEU A 232 15.21 2.96 7.46
C LEU A 232 15.74 2.42 6.12
N ILE A 233 14.84 2.21 5.14
CA ILE A 233 15.21 1.77 3.80
C ILE A 233 16.10 2.82 3.13
N PHE A 234 15.71 4.09 3.17
CA PHE A 234 16.49 5.17 2.58
C PHE A 234 17.90 5.26 3.17
N LEU A 235 18.04 5.10 4.49
CA LEU A 235 19.35 5.06 5.13
C LEU A 235 20.17 3.85 4.64
N SER A 236 19.56 2.67 4.56
CA SER A 236 20.19 1.46 4.04
C SER A 236 20.69 1.64 2.60
N ASP A 237 19.87 2.21 1.71
CA ASP A 237 20.21 2.49 0.31
C ASP A 237 21.37 3.50 0.18
N ASN A 238 21.66 4.25 1.24
CA ASN A 238 22.78 5.17 1.34
C ASN A 238 23.92 4.63 2.21
N ASN A 239 23.98 3.31 2.41
CA ASN A 239 25.00 2.61 3.21
C ASN A 239 25.05 3.04 4.68
N VAL A 240 23.92 3.46 5.24
CA VAL A 240 23.76 3.80 6.65
C VAL A 240 22.84 2.76 7.29
N SER A 241 23.41 1.72 7.89
CA SER A 241 22.63 0.76 8.67
C SER A 241 22.44 1.28 10.09
N ILE A 242 21.18 1.28 10.56
CA ILE A 242 20.83 1.63 11.94
C ILE A 242 20.09 0.48 12.67
N LEU A 243 19.98 -0.69 12.03
CA LEU A 243 19.37 -1.87 12.61
C LEU A 243 20.30 -2.49 13.67
N GLY A 244 19.74 -2.83 14.83
CA GLY A 244 20.46 -3.50 15.92
C GLY A 244 21.21 -2.57 16.90
N TYR A 245 21.23 -1.26 16.66
CA TYR A 245 21.86 -0.32 17.59
C TYR A 245 21.02 -0.16 18.86
N LYS A 246 21.60 -0.59 19.99
CA LYS A 246 21.06 -0.41 21.34
C LYS A 246 21.51 0.92 21.97
N GLU A 247 22.41 1.63 21.31
CA GLU A 247 23.09 2.84 21.77
C GLU A 247 23.22 3.88 20.62
N ALA A 248 23.88 5.00 20.89
CA ALA A 248 24.12 6.08 19.92
C ALA A 248 24.80 5.59 18.64
N LEU A 249 24.35 6.07 17.48
CA LEU A 249 25.01 5.79 16.19
C LEU A 249 26.40 6.43 16.10
N PRO A 250 27.30 5.86 15.27
CA PRO A 250 28.53 6.55 14.86
C PRO A 250 28.24 7.94 14.29
N LEU A 251 29.13 8.90 14.59
CA LEU A 251 28.98 10.31 14.19
C LEU A 251 28.74 10.49 12.67
N ALA A 252 29.27 9.59 11.84
CA ALA A 252 29.08 9.62 10.38
C ALA A 252 27.62 9.43 9.95
N ALA A 253 26.88 8.51 10.59
CA ALA A 253 25.47 8.29 10.30
C ALA A 253 24.60 9.47 10.73
N ARG A 254 24.89 10.05 11.91
CA ARG A 254 24.23 11.28 12.38
C ARG A 254 24.53 12.47 11.47
N LYS A 255 25.76 12.58 10.94
CA LYS A 255 26.11 13.60 9.95
C LYS A 255 25.31 13.42 8.66
N PHE A 256 25.15 12.18 8.16
CA PHE A 256 24.32 11.90 7.00
C PHE A 256 22.87 12.37 7.21
N ALA A 257 22.28 12.07 8.37
CA ALA A 257 20.92 12.48 8.72
C ALA A 257 20.72 14.02 8.78
N THR A 258 21.80 14.80 8.91
CA THR A 258 21.73 16.27 8.82
C THR A 258 21.85 16.82 7.40
N GLY A 259 22.17 15.97 6.43
CA GLY A 259 22.35 16.37 5.03
C GLY A 259 21.04 16.75 4.34
N ALA A 260 21.14 17.61 3.32
CA ALA A 260 19.99 18.08 2.53
C ALA A 260 19.19 16.90 1.93
N LYS A 261 19.89 15.86 1.45
CA LYS A 261 19.30 14.66 0.86
C LYS A 261 18.38 13.90 1.83
N PHE A 262 18.82 13.66 3.07
CA PHE A 262 17.96 13.01 4.07
C PHE A 262 16.84 13.95 4.53
N LYS A 263 17.14 15.25 4.70
CA LYS A 263 16.13 16.25 5.04
C LYS A 263 14.96 16.26 4.04
N GLU A 264 15.25 16.34 2.74
CA GLU A 264 14.22 16.33 1.70
C GLU A 264 13.38 15.06 1.74
N PHE A 265 14.04 13.89 1.87
CA PHE A 265 13.35 12.61 1.98
C PHE A 265 12.41 12.56 3.20
N ARG A 266 12.94 12.86 4.38
CA ARG A 266 12.19 12.88 5.64
C ARG A 266 11.02 13.85 5.59
N ASP A 267 11.23 15.08 5.14
CA ASP A 267 10.18 16.09 5.06
C ASP A 267 9.06 15.63 4.11
N GLY A 268 9.43 14.93 3.02
CA GLY A 268 8.49 14.27 2.11
C GLY A 268 7.77 13.04 2.70
N ARG A 269 8.29 12.41 3.75
CA ARG A 269 7.58 11.34 4.49
C ARG A 269 6.70 11.89 5.61
N LEU A 270 7.17 12.91 6.33
CA LEU A 270 6.43 13.49 7.46
C LEU A 270 5.14 14.19 7.04
N CYS A 271 5.00 14.61 5.77
CA CYS A 271 3.77 15.20 5.27
C CYS A 271 2.54 14.27 5.40
N TYR A 272 2.72 12.95 5.37
CA TYR A 272 1.64 11.98 5.59
C TYR A 272 1.10 12.02 7.01
N LEU A 273 2.00 12.00 8.00
CA LEU A 273 1.64 12.18 9.40
C LEU A 273 1.06 13.59 9.63
N ASP A 274 1.60 14.59 8.96
CA ASP A 274 1.08 15.96 9.03
C ASP A 274 -0.38 16.05 8.60
N GLU A 275 -0.70 15.42 7.48
CA GLU A 275 -2.04 15.40 6.90
C GLU A 275 -3.02 14.65 7.81
N ILE A 276 -2.62 13.51 8.39
CA ILE A 276 -3.44 12.81 9.41
C ILE A 276 -3.78 13.74 10.56
N LEU A 277 -2.77 14.46 11.08
CA LEU A 277 -2.91 15.30 12.29
C LEU A 277 -3.76 16.57 12.08
N LYS A 278 -4.15 16.88 10.83
CA LYS A 278 -5.16 17.93 10.56
C LYS A 278 -6.57 17.48 10.93
N PHE A 279 -6.84 16.17 10.89
CA PHE A 279 -8.18 15.60 11.12
C PHE A 279 -8.25 14.71 12.36
N GLN A 280 -7.10 14.23 12.83
CA GLN A 280 -6.97 13.29 13.93
C GLN A 280 -5.89 13.76 14.92
N SER A 281 -5.75 13.06 16.04
CA SER A 281 -4.69 13.32 17.01
C SER A 281 -3.79 12.11 17.17
N PHE A 282 -2.64 12.26 17.82
CA PHE A 282 -1.79 11.12 18.18
C PHE A 282 -2.52 10.03 19.00
N ALA A 283 -3.66 10.33 19.62
CA ALA A 283 -4.46 9.35 20.36
C ALA A 283 -5.10 8.27 19.47
N SER A 284 -5.34 8.57 18.18
CA SER A 284 -6.01 7.64 17.25
C SER A 284 -5.05 6.79 16.42
N ILE A 285 -3.75 7.04 16.52
CA ILE A 285 -2.70 6.32 15.82
C ILE A 285 -2.14 5.25 16.76
N ASP A 286 -1.76 4.08 16.24
CA ASP A 286 -1.12 3.05 17.05
C ASP A 286 0.16 3.60 17.71
N LYS A 287 0.17 3.55 19.04
CA LYS A 287 1.31 4.00 19.85
C LYS A 287 2.60 3.28 19.47
N LYS A 288 2.55 2.01 19.06
CA LYS A 288 3.72 1.25 18.63
C LYS A 288 4.39 1.90 17.43
N GLU A 289 3.61 2.34 16.44
CA GLU A 289 4.12 3.01 15.25
C GLU A 289 4.76 4.36 15.61
N ILE A 290 4.10 5.16 16.46
CA ILE A 290 4.68 6.44 16.91
C ILE A 290 5.98 6.21 17.70
N LYS A 291 6.01 5.19 18.57
CA LYS A 291 7.23 4.81 19.31
C LYS A 291 8.37 4.42 18.35
N THR A 292 8.07 3.73 17.25
CA THR A 292 9.07 3.41 16.22
C THR A 292 9.62 4.68 15.58
N LEU A 293 8.77 5.61 15.15
CA LEU A 293 9.22 6.89 14.59
C LEU A 293 10.07 7.70 15.59
N ILE A 294 9.67 7.73 16.87
CA ILE A 294 10.45 8.36 17.95
C ILE A 294 11.83 7.72 18.05
N LYS A 295 11.93 6.39 18.06
CA LYS A 295 13.21 5.68 18.13
C LYS A 295 14.12 6.05 16.96
N VAL A 296 13.60 6.03 15.73
CA VAL A 296 14.36 6.42 14.53
C VAL A 296 14.90 7.84 14.69
N ALA A 297 14.05 8.79 15.07
CA ALA A 297 14.46 10.17 15.30
C ALA A 297 15.54 10.30 16.40
N MET A 298 15.44 9.57 17.50
CA MET A 298 16.41 9.63 18.60
C MET A 298 17.77 9.04 18.20
N VAL A 299 17.76 7.89 17.54
CA VAL A 299 18.95 7.19 17.07
C VAL A 299 19.78 8.11 16.15
N LEU A 300 19.10 8.84 15.26
CA LEU A 300 19.69 9.81 14.33
C LEU A 300 20.02 11.18 14.96
N ASP A 301 19.60 11.44 16.19
CA ASP A 301 19.56 12.79 16.81
C ASP A 301 18.92 13.83 15.86
N ASP A 302 17.82 13.42 15.21
CA ASP A 302 17.06 14.23 14.25
C ASP A 302 16.14 15.21 14.97
N GLU A 303 16.66 16.41 15.22
CA GLU A 303 15.93 17.49 15.85
C GLU A 303 14.68 17.95 15.08
N MET A 304 14.63 17.75 13.76
CA MET A 304 13.52 18.23 12.94
C MET A 304 12.30 17.36 13.15
N THR A 305 12.45 16.03 13.13
CA THR A 305 11.37 15.10 13.49
C THR A 305 10.92 15.33 14.92
N ALA A 306 11.84 15.49 15.88
CA ALA A 306 11.48 15.76 17.26
C ALA A 306 10.68 17.06 17.42
N LYS A 307 11.10 18.15 16.77
CA LYS A 307 10.36 19.43 16.75
C LYS A 307 8.97 19.26 16.12
N PHE A 308 8.88 18.55 14.99
CA PHE A 308 7.62 18.27 14.31
C PHE A 308 6.63 17.57 15.26
N LEU A 309 7.04 16.45 15.89
CA LEU A 309 6.19 15.71 16.82
C LEU A 309 5.76 16.58 18.02
N LEU A 310 6.70 17.30 18.62
CA LEU A 310 6.43 18.14 19.79
C LEU A 310 5.49 19.32 19.47
N THR A 311 5.63 19.95 18.30
CA THR A 311 4.79 21.10 17.90
C THR A 311 3.37 20.67 17.54
N ARG A 312 3.17 19.43 17.10
CA ARG A 312 1.83 18.85 16.86
C ARG A 312 1.20 18.19 18.07
N GLY A 313 1.77 18.41 19.25
CA GLY A 313 1.14 18.03 20.51
C GLY A 313 1.35 16.58 20.91
N LEU A 314 2.46 15.93 20.49
CA LEU A 314 2.82 14.60 20.97
C LEU A 314 2.73 14.49 22.50
N CYS A 315 3.19 15.53 23.22
CA CYS A 315 3.20 15.53 24.69
C CYS A 315 1.82 15.69 25.36
N LYS A 316 0.74 15.88 24.59
CA LYS A 316 -0.62 15.66 25.12
C LYS A 316 -0.84 14.20 25.50
N GLN A 317 -0.07 13.28 24.89
CA GLN A 317 0.03 11.88 25.28
C GLN A 317 1.20 11.70 26.25
N LYS A 318 0.93 11.73 27.56
CA LYS A 318 1.97 11.66 28.61
C LYS A 318 2.95 10.50 28.41
N GLU A 319 2.43 9.31 28.09
CA GLU A 319 3.23 8.11 27.84
C GLU A 319 4.23 8.30 26.68
N LEU A 320 3.78 8.91 25.57
CA LEU A 320 4.64 9.16 24.40
C LEU A 320 5.66 10.27 24.69
N CYS A 321 5.29 11.27 25.47
CA CYS A 321 6.22 12.33 25.90
C CYS A 321 7.36 11.76 26.74
N GLU A 322 7.02 10.98 27.77
CA GLU A 322 8.00 10.35 28.65
C GLU A 322 8.85 9.32 27.90
N PHE A 323 8.25 8.57 26.99
CA PHE A 323 9.00 7.68 26.10
C PHE A 323 10.02 8.45 25.26
N LEU A 324 9.63 9.57 24.64
CA LEU A 324 10.54 10.42 23.87
C LEU A 324 11.70 10.93 24.73
N LYS A 325 11.42 11.42 25.95
CA LYS A 325 12.48 11.88 26.89
C LYS A 325 13.43 10.76 27.29
N ALA A 326 12.90 9.57 27.56
CA ALA A 326 13.70 8.41 27.93
C ALA A 326 14.63 7.99 26.77
N GLN A 327 14.09 7.87 25.55
CA GLN A 327 14.87 7.48 24.38
C GLN A 327 15.95 8.52 24.02
N ALA A 328 15.68 9.83 24.21
CA ALA A 328 16.68 10.87 23.99
C ALA A 328 17.91 10.70 24.90
N LYS A 329 17.71 10.25 26.15
CA LYS A 329 18.80 9.91 27.08
C LYS A 329 19.50 8.61 26.67
N THR A 330 18.73 7.56 26.37
CA THR A 330 19.27 6.23 25.97
C THR A 330 20.21 6.32 24.78
N TYR A 331 19.86 7.12 23.78
CA TYR A 331 20.64 7.25 22.56
C TYR A 331 21.61 8.43 22.58
N ASP A 332 21.81 9.14 23.69
CA ASP A 332 22.64 10.36 23.75
C ASP A 332 22.31 11.34 22.60
N ALA A 333 21.02 11.64 22.45
CA ALA A 333 20.48 12.56 21.45
C ALA A 333 20.64 14.00 21.97
N VAL A 334 21.85 14.54 21.86
CA VAL A 334 22.24 15.83 22.47
C VAL A 334 21.41 16.99 21.94
N LYS A 335 21.12 17.05 20.63
CA LYS A 335 20.32 18.14 20.05
C LYS A 335 18.88 18.07 20.54
N ILE A 336 18.31 16.87 20.56
CA ILE A 336 16.93 16.67 21.02
C ILE A 336 16.81 16.95 22.52
N SER A 337 17.77 16.54 23.33
CA SER A 337 17.80 16.83 24.77
C SER A 337 17.82 18.34 25.07
N LYS A 338 18.53 19.14 24.26
CA LYS A 338 18.50 20.61 24.33
C LYS A 338 17.12 21.19 24.01
N ILE A 339 16.36 20.56 23.11
CA ILE A 339 15.00 21.01 22.76
C ILE A 339 14.02 20.70 23.90
N LEU A 340 14.15 19.53 24.51
CA LEU A 340 13.28 19.09 25.60
C LEU A 340 13.46 19.96 26.85
N SER A 341 14.70 20.21 27.25
CA SER A 341 15.02 21.08 28.39
C SER A 341 14.55 22.54 28.24
N ARG A 342 14.42 23.03 27.00
CA ARG A 342 13.89 24.38 26.74
C ARG A 342 12.38 24.47 26.83
N LYS A 343 11.64 23.36 26.67
CA LYS A 343 10.18 23.32 26.77
C LYS A 343 9.67 23.04 28.19
N GLU A 344 10.55 22.64 29.10
CA GLU A 344 10.23 22.42 30.53
C GLU A 344 10.41 23.69 31.38
N LYS A 345 10.97 24.76 30.79
CA LYS A 345 10.97 26.12 31.33
C LYS A 345 9.81 26.90 30.70
#